data_AF-A0A914G6F7-F1
#
_entry.id   AF-A0A914G6F7-F1
#
_cell.length_a   1.000
_cell.length_b   1.000
_cell.length_c   1.000
_cell.angle_alpha   90.00
_cell.angle_beta   90.00
_cell.angle_gamma   90.00
#
_symmetry.space_group_name_H-M   'P 1'
#
loop_
_entity.id
_entity.type
_entity.pdbx_description
1 polymer ?
#
loop_
_entity_poly.entity_id
_entity_poly.type
_entity_poly.pdbx_seq_one_letter_code
_entity_poly.pdbx_strand_id
1 'polypeptide(L)'
;MRHVFLISLLIIGLNAFAVPKPSEDYVTYQGYSVIRVIPHTEEQLMLVYKLSETLKYDFDFWKPPSKLNKPVDIFSPPTMTRQLIAHLKKGSLMPVTKIRDFGERVAAAHMEVASYISSDAIDPDSFDFYKYHPFADIMGYI
;
A
#
# COMPACT_ATOMS: atom_id res chain seq x y z
N MET A 1 -42.51 44.48 17.18
CA MET A 1 -43.02 43.10 17.37
C MET A 1 -42.60 42.32 16.13
N ARG A 2 -41.47 41.60 16.17
CA ARG A 2 -41.39 40.14 16.36
C ARG A 2 -42.35 39.39 15.42
N HIS A 3 -41.85 38.83 14.31
CA HIS A 3 -41.48 37.41 14.19
C HIS A 3 -41.04 37.06 12.76
N VAL A 4 -39.80 36.56 12.65
CA VAL A 4 -39.16 35.87 11.52
C VAL A 4 -39.49 34.39 11.62
N PHE A 5 -39.86 33.71 10.52
CA PHE A 5 -39.79 32.25 10.22
C PHE A 5 -40.33 32.08 8.77
N LEU A 6 -39.75 31.37 7.78
CA LEU A 6 -39.15 30.03 7.68
C LEU A 6 -38.14 30.02 6.50
N ILE A 7 -36.85 29.71 6.69
CA ILE A 7 -36.19 28.39 6.52
C ILE A 7 -36.73 27.54 5.35
N SER A 8 -35.95 27.46 4.27
CA SER A 8 -35.86 26.26 3.42
C SER A 8 -34.39 25.97 3.16
N LEU A 9 -33.82 25.11 4.00
CA LEU A 9 -32.46 24.58 3.89
C LEU A 9 -32.54 23.29 3.06
N LEU A 10 -32.15 23.37 1.78
CA LEU A 10 -31.91 22.18 0.96
C LEU A 10 -30.53 21.62 1.33
N ILE A 11 -30.46 20.84 2.41
CA ILE A 11 -29.28 20.00 2.66
C ILE A 11 -29.35 18.86 1.66
N ILE A 12 -28.57 18.97 0.59
CA ILE A 12 -28.27 17.82 -0.27
C ILE A 12 -27.48 16.85 0.61
N GLY A 13 -28.11 15.73 0.93
CA GLY A 13 -27.52 14.64 1.68
C GLY A 13 -26.26 14.17 0.97
N LEU A 14 -25.11 14.47 1.58
CA LEU A 14 -23.86 13.78 1.29
C LEU A 14 -24.05 12.36 1.84
N ASN A 15 -24.46 11.42 0.98
CA ASN A 15 -24.25 10.00 1.25
C ASN A 15 -22.74 9.79 1.29
N ALA A 16 -22.15 10.04 2.45
CA ALA A 16 -20.83 9.55 2.76
C ALA A 16 -20.94 8.03 2.69
N PHE A 17 -20.43 7.44 1.61
CA PHE A 17 -20.15 6.01 1.58
C PHE A 17 -19.46 5.68 2.89
N ALA A 18 -20.13 4.92 3.75
CA ALA A 18 -19.56 4.47 5.00
C ALA A 18 -18.38 3.58 4.63
N VAL A 19 -17.18 4.13 4.62
CA VAL A 19 -15.96 3.34 4.51
C VAL A 19 -16.00 2.40 5.72
N PRO A 20 -16.02 1.07 5.52
CA PRO A 20 -16.09 0.14 6.64
C PRO A 20 -15.00 0.50 7.64
N LYS A 21 -15.39 0.66 8.91
CA LYS A 21 -14.46 1.01 9.96
C LYS A 21 -13.37 -0.05 9.96
N PRO A 22 -12.09 0.32 9.82
CA PRO A 22 -11.02 -0.64 9.81
C PRO A 22 -11.04 -1.47 11.10
N SER A 23 -10.78 -2.78 10.98
CA SER A 23 -10.60 -3.67 12.14
C SER A 23 -9.48 -3.14 13.05
N GLU A 24 -9.44 -3.53 14.32
CA GLU A 24 -8.36 -3.12 15.24
C GLU A 24 -6.96 -3.43 14.67
N ASP A 25 -6.84 -4.46 13.83
CA ASP A 25 -5.60 -4.87 13.17
C ASP A 25 -5.32 -4.18 11.81
N TYR A 26 -6.13 -3.22 11.39
CA TYR A 26 -5.95 -2.58 10.10
C TYR A 26 -4.73 -1.65 10.10
N VAL A 27 -3.80 -1.92 9.19
CA VAL A 27 -2.62 -1.07 8.96
C VAL A 27 -2.86 -0.22 7.72
N THR A 28 -2.84 1.11 7.88
CA THR A 28 -3.12 2.04 6.77
C THR A 28 -2.01 2.09 5.73
N TYR A 29 -0.78 1.73 6.12
CA TYR A 29 0.45 1.89 5.35
C TYR A 29 0.69 3.30 4.76
N GLN A 30 0.03 4.32 5.32
CA GLN A 30 0.13 5.67 4.80
C GLN A 30 1.57 6.18 4.90
N GLY A 31 2.08 6.71 3.78
CA GLY A 31 3.45 7.21 3.68
C GLY A 31 4.54 6.15 3.66
N TYR A 32 4.19 4.85 3.72
CA TYR A 32 5.16 3.79 3.43
C TYR A 32 5.56 3.86 1.97
N SER A 33 6.83 3.59 1.68
CA SER A 33 7.38 3.70 0.33
C SER A 33 8.15 2.45 -0.06
N VAL A 34 8.27 2.21 -1.37
CA VAL A 34 9.18 1.19 -1.91
C VAL A 34 10.34 1.90 -2.58
N ILE A 35 11.53 1.72 -2.04
CA ILE A 35 12.78 2.26 -2.57
C ILE A 35 13.47 1.17 -3.39
N ARG A 36 13.80 1.48 -4.63
CA ARG A 36 14.57 0.59 -5.51
C ARG A 36 15.99 1.09 -5.65
N VAL A 37 16.95 0.17 -5.58
CA VAL A 37 18.35 0.37 -5.98
C VAL A 37 18.81 -0.74 -6.91
N ILE A 38 19.83 -0.46 -7.72
CA ILE A 38 20.48 -1.45 -8.57
C ILE A 38 21.99 -1.37 -8.26
N PRO A 39 22.58 -2.41 -7.64
CA PRO A 39 24.02 -2.45 -7.41
C PRO A 39 24.74 -2.82 -8.72
N HIS A 40 25.72 -2.01 -9.11
CA HIS A 40 26.53 -2.17 -10.31
C HIS A 40 27.96 -2.64 -10.01
N THR A 41 28.41 -2.54 -8.76
CA THR A 41 29.71 -3.02 -8.29
C THR A 41 29.55 -4.00 -7.13
N GLU A 42 30.60 -4.79 -6.86
CA GLU A 42 30.59 -5.75 -5.77
C GLU A 42 30.47 -5.05 -4.41
N GLU A 43 31.10 -3.89 -4.24
CA GLU A 43 30.99 -3.10 -3.02
C GLU A 43 29.55 -2.63 -2.77
N GLN A 44 28.86 -2.21 -3.84
CA GLN A 44 27.46 -1.83 -3.75
C GLN A 44 26.55 -3.01 -3.42
N LEU A 45 26.81 -4.18 -4.01
CA LEU A 45 26.06 -5.40 -3.74
C LEU A 45 26.27 -5.85 -2.28
N MET A 46 27.51 -5.86 -1.81
CA MET A 46 27.84 -6.18 -0.42
C MET A 46 27.23 -5.19 0.57
N LEU A 47 27.13 -3.91 0.21
CA LEU A 47 26.46 -2.91 1.04
C LEU A 47 24.97 -3.25 1.23
N VAL A 48 24.25 -3.56 0.15
CA VAL A 48 22.81 -3.90 0.26
C VAL A 48 22.58 -5.26 0.91
N TYR A 49 23.49 -6.22 0.77
CA TYR A 49 23.48 -7.46 1.55
C TYR A 49 23.66 -7.22 3.04
N LYS A 50 24.65 -6.41 3.42
CA LYS A 50 24.87 -6.09 4.83
C LYS A 50 23.67 -5.34 5.42
N LEU A 51 23.08 -4.44 4.65
CA LEU A 51 21.86 -3.74 5.03
C LEU A 51 20.70 -4.71 5.27
N SER A 52 20.48 -5.68 4.37
CA SER A 52 19.41 -6.67 4.52
C SER A 52 19.61 -7.59 5.72
N GLU A 53 20.84 -7.94 6.06
CA GLU A 53 21.12 -8.76 7.24
C GLU A 53 20.99 -7.97 8.55
N THR A 54 21.49 -6.73 8.57
CA THR A 54 21.56 -5.91 9.79
C THR A 54 20.20 -5.35 10.19
N LEU A 55 19.37 -4.97 9.21
CA LEU A 55 18.09 -4.29 9.42
C LEU A 55 16.89 -5.12 8.98
N LYS A 56 17.02 -6.46 8.98
CA LYS A 56 15.96 -7.40 8.57
C LYS A 56 14.64 -7.30 9.34
N TYR A 57 14.65 -6.66 10.51
CA TYR A 57 13.47 -6.45 11.34
C TYR A 57 12.85 -5.05 11.16
N ASP A 58 13.61 -4.09 10.61
CA ASP A 58 13.16 -2.71 10.42
C ASP A 58 12.64 -2.47 8.98
N PHE A 59 13.16 -3.23 8.02
CA PHE A 59 12.80 -3.13 6.61
C PHE A 59 12.44 -4.49 6.03
N ASP A 60 11.45 -4.48 5.15
CA ASP A 60 11.08 -5.65 4.37
C ASP A 60 11.67 -5.55 2.95
N PHE A 61 12.41 -6.57 2.54
CA PHE A 61 13.10 -6.62 1.25
C PHE A 61 12.27 -7.43 0.24
N TRP A 62 11.25 -6.78 -0.31
CA TRP A 62 10.37 -7.36 -1.34
C TRP A 62 11.11 -7.96 -2.53
N LYS A 63 12.26 -7.37 -2.89
CA LYS A 63 13.25 -8.02 -3.75
C LYS A 63 14.59 -8.00 -3.03
N PRO A 64 15.03 -9.11 -2.45
CA PRO A 64 16.30 -9.16 -1.73
C PRO A 64 17.49 -9.01 -2.68
N PRO A 65 18.65 -8.57 -2.17
CA PRO A 65 19.89 -8.58 -2.92
C PRO A 65 20.23 -10.00 -3.41
N SER A 66 20.69 -10.10 -4.66
CA SER A 66 20.94 -11.39 -5.31
C SER A 66 22.22 -11.40 -6.15
N LYS A 67 22.36 -10.46 -7.09
CA LYS A 67 23.56 -10.30 -7.92
C LYS A 67 23.63 -8.90 -8.51
N LEU A 68 24.77 -8.57 -9.11
CA LEU A 68 24.99 -7.33 -9.84
C LEU A 68 23.91 -7.10 -10.90
N ASN A 69 23.57 -5.83 -11.11
CA ASN A 69 22.59 -5.35 -12.09
C ASN A 69 21.17 -5.92 -11.89
N LYS A 70 20.85 -6.47 -10.71
CA LYS A 70 19.48 -6.87 -10.35
C LYS A 70 18.89 -5.90 -9.33
N PRO A 71 17.62 -5.52 -9.47
CA PRO A 71 17.00 -4.55 -8.58
C PRO A 71 16.80 -5.15 -7.19
N VAL A 72 17.05 -4.33 -6.19
CA VAL A 72 16.67 -4.56 -4.79
C VAL A 72 15.52 -3.60 -4.48
N ASP A 73 14.39 -4.13 -4.03
CA ASP A 73 13.20 -3.36 -3.67
C ASP A 73 13.03 -3.45 -2.15
N ILE A 74 13.06 -2.31 -1.47
CA ILE A 74 13.03 -2.18 -0.01
C ILE A 74 11.74 -1.45 0.37
N PHE A 75 10.86 -2.12 1.11
CA PHE A 75 9.67 -1.55 1.72
C PHE A 75 10.05 -0.83 3.02
N SER A 76 9.73 0.46 3.06
CA SER A 76 10.31 1.38 4.04
C SER A 76 9.24 2.18 4.78
N PRO A 77 9.25 2.17 6.12
CA PRO A 77 8.40 3.05 6.92
C PRO A 77 8.66 4.54 6.65
N PRO A 78 7.65 5.42 6.78
CA PRO A 78 7.80 6.85 6.53
C PRO A 78 8.88 7.50 7.41
N THR A 79 9.00 7.07 8.66
CA THR A 79 9.97 7.59 9.65
C THR A 79 11.43 7.27 9.28
N MET A 80 11.66 6.20 8.51
CA MET A 80 13.00 5.71 8.19
C MET A 80 13.42 5.96 6.74
N THR A 81 12.46 6.22 5.85
CA THR A 81 12.69 6.37 4.40
C THR A 81 13.79 7.39 4.06
N ARG A 82 13.81 8.54 4.74
CA ARG A 82 14.84 9.57 4.51
C ARG A 82 16.23 9.06 4.87
N GLN A 83 16.36 8.38 6.00
CA GLN A 83 17.64 7.85 6.49
C GLN A 83 18.13 6.72 5.59
N LEU A 84 17.24 5.82 5.16
CA LEU A 84 17.52 4.77 4.19
C LEU A 84 18.10 5.35 2.88
N ILE A 85 17.43 6.33 2.28
CA ILE A 85 17.88 6.97 1.04
C ILE A 85 19.26 7.61 1.23
N ALA A 86 19.49 8.31 2.33
CA ALA A 86 20.78 8.93 2.62
C ALA A 86 21.90 7.90 2.78
N HIS A 87 21.62 6.78 3.46
CA HIS A 87 22.57 5.68 3.65
C HIS A 87 22.96 5.04 2.30
N LEU A 88 21.97 4.75 1.45
CA LEU A 88 22.21 4.19 0.12
C LEU A 88 23.03 5.14 -0.76
N LYS A 89 22.72 6.44 -0.75
CA LYS A 89 23.49 7.45 -1.51
C LYS A 89 24.93 7.58 -1.02
N LYS A 90 25.18 7.50 0.29
CA LYS A 90 26.53 7.46 0.85
C LYS A 90 27.33 6.25 0.34
N GLY A 91 26.63 5.13 0.09
CA GLY A 91 27.14 3.94 -0.57
C GLY A 91 27.33 4.05 -2.08
N SER A 92 27.23 5.24 -2.67
CA SER A 92 27.27 5.47 -4.12
C SER A 92 26.20 4.73 -4.92
N LEU A 93 25.09 4.33 -4.27
CA LEU A 93 23.91 3.81 -4.95
C LEU A 93 22.99 4.96 -5.38
N MET A 94 22.20 4.71 -6.43
CA MET A 94 21.21 5.65 -6.95
C MET A 94 19.79 5.16 -6.62
N PRO A 95 19.26 5.43 -5.41
CA PRO A 95 17.91 5.01 -5.03
C PRO A 95 16.84 5.79 -5.80
N VAL A 96 15.81 5.08 -6.24
CA VAL A 96 14.59 5.64 -6.84
C VAL A 96 13.37 5.20 -6.05
N THR A 97 12.43 6.11 -5.84
CA THR A 97 11.15 5.79 -5.21
C THR A 97 10.25 5.11 -6.23
N LYS A 98 10.10 3.79 -6.13
CA LYS A 98 9.25 2.98 -7.02
C LYS A 98 7.76 3.13 -6.67
N ILE A 99 7.46 3.20 -5.38
CA ILE A 99 6.12 3.49 -4.86
C ILE A 99 6.27 4.59 -3.81
N ARG A 100 5.63 5.73 -4.05
CA ARG A 100 5.71 6.91 -3.17
C ARG A 100 4.90 6.71 -1.88
N ASP A 101 3.66 6.25 -2.02
CA ASP A 101 2.76 5.97 -0.92
C ASP A 101 2.07 4.63 -1.19
N PHE A 102 2.39 3.63 -0.38
CA PHE A 102 1.77 2.31 -0.49
C PHE A 102 0.35 2.30 0.06
N GLY A 103 0.05 3.13 1.06
CA GLY A 103 -1.29 3.28 1.63
C GLY A 103 -2.31 3.75 0.59
N GLU A 104 -1.92 4.63 -0.34
CA GLU A 104 -2.78 5.04 -1.48
C GLU A 104 -3.20 3.82 -2.33
N ARG A 105 -2.29 2.86 -2.55
CA ARG A 105 -2.56 1.64 -3.33
C ARG A 105 -3.45 0.66 -2.58
N VAL A 106 -3.21 0.51 -1.27
CA VAL A 106 -4.04 -0.32 -0.39
C VAL A 106 -5.46 0.23 -0.33
N ALA A 107 -5.62 1.53 -0.10
CA ALA A 107 -6.92 2.18 -0.09
C ALA A 107 -7.67 2.03 -1.42
N ALA A 108 -6.97 2.20 -2.56
CA ALA A 108 -7.56 1.99 -3.88
C ALA A 108 -8.04 0.55 -4.08
N ALA A 109 -7.23 -0.45 -3.70
CA ALA A 109 -7.61 -1.85 -3.79
C ALA A 109 -8.83 -2.17 -2.90
N HIS A 110 -8.88 -1.63 -1.68
CA HIS A 110 -10.05 -1.80 -0.81
C HIS A 110 -11.32 -1.17 -1.38
N MET A 111 -11.23 0.02 -1.99
CA MET A 111 -12.37 0.66 -2.63
C MET A 111 -12.85 -0.12 -3.86
N GLU A 112 -11.92 -0.63 -4.68
CA GLU A 112 -12.23 -1.49 -5.81
C GLU A 112 -13.00 -2.73 -5.34
N VAL A 113 -12.46 -3.43 -4.35
CA VAL A 113 -13.10 -4.60 -3.73
C VAL A 113 -14.49 -4.29 -3.17
N ALA A 114 -14.64 -3.19 -2.43
CA ALA A 114 -15.93 -2.77 -1.87
C ALA A 114 -16.97 -2.43 -2.95
N SER A 115 -16.55 -2.01 -4.15
CA SER A 115 -17.47 -1.59 -5.22
C SER A 115 -18.31 -2.73 -5.79
N TYR A 116 -17.81 -3.97 -5.77
CA TYR A 116 -18.53 -5.15 -6.28
C TYR A 116 -18.96 -6.15 -5.20
N ILE A 117 -18.47 -6.03 -3.96
CA ILE A 117 -19.05 -6.79 -2.83
C ILE A 117 -20.52 -6.38 -2.57
N SER A 118 -20.95 -5.22 -3.07
CA SER A 118 -22.28 -4.67 -2.78
C SER A 118 -23.46 -5.20 -3.62
N SER A 119 -23.28 -6.17 -4.53
CA SER A 119 -24.36 -6.58 -5.45
C SER A 119 -24.80 -8.05 -5.45
N ASP A 120 -23.98 -9.02 -5.08
CA ASP A 120 -24.24 -10.37 -5.58
C ASP A 120 -24.45 -11.40 -4.46
N ALA A 121 -25.69 -11.88 -4.38
CA ALA A 121 -25.95 -13.23 -3.92
C ALA A 121 -25.06 -14.17 -4.74
N ILE A 122 -24.29 -15.02 -4.04
CA ILE A 122 -23.30 -15.94 -4.60
C ILE A 122 -23.93 -16.75 -5.75
N ASP A 123 -23.77 -16.27 -6.98
CA ASP A 123 -24.00 -17.04 -8.19
C ASP A 123 -22.65 -17.71 -8.51
N PRO A 124 -22.52 -19.03 -8.34
CA PRO A 124 -21.26 -19.73 -8.60
C PRO A 124 -20.80 -19.59 -10.06
N ASP A 125 -21.70 -19.27 -11.00
CA ASP A 125 -21.36 -18.99 -12.40
C ASP A 125 -20.85 -17.55 -12.63
N SER A 126 -20.91 -16.67 -11.63
CA SER A 126 -20.49 -15.27 -11.73
C SER A 126 -19.08 -14.97 -11.17
N PHE A 127 -18.30 -16.00 -10.82
CA PHE A 127 -16.97 -15.79 -10.23
C PHE A 127 -15.98 -15.18 -11.24
N ASP A 128 -15.61 -13.92 -11.01
CA ASP A 128 -14.75 -13.15 -11.92
C ASP A 128 -13.26 -13.29 -11.54
N PHE A 129 -12.53 -14.14 -12.26
CA PHE A 129 -11.09 -14.37 -12.04
C PHE A 129 -10.19 -13.17 -12.31
N TYR A 130 -10.71 -12.07 -12.87
CA TYR A 130 -9.96 -10.84 -13.10
C TYR A 130 -10.02 -9.86 -11.91
N LYS A 131 -10.75 -10.19 -10.84
CA LYS A 131 -10.91 -9.36 -9.63
C LYS A 131 -10.39 -10.07 -8.37
N TYR A 132 -10.10 -9.29 -7.33
CA TYR A 132 -9.81 -9.83 -6.01
C TYR A 132 -11.09 -10.27 -5.30
N HIS A 133 -11.04 -11.35 -4.54
CA HIS A 133 -12.22 -11.85 -3.82
C HIS A 133 -11.95 -11.99 -2.33
N PRO A 134 -12.89 -11.58 -1.46
CA PRO A 134 -12.94 -11.98 -0.07
C PRO A 134 -12.84 -13.49 0.09
N PHE A 135 -12.33 -13.93 1.25
CA PHE A 135 -12.25 -15.35 1.59
C PHE A 135 -13.62 -16.05 1.52
N ALA A 136 -14.70 -15.40 1.97
CA ALA A 136 -16.05 -15.97 1.93
C ALA A 136 -16.50 -16.28 0.50
N ASP A 137 -16.20 -15.41 -0.46
CA ASP A 137 -16.57 -15.56 -1.86
C ASP A 137 -15.77 -16.70 -2.52
N ILE A 138 -14.47 -16.81 -2.18
CA ILE A 138 -13.63 -17.94 -2.60
C ILE A 138 -14.20 -19.26 -2.05
N MET A 139 -14.60 -19.28 -0.77
CA MET A 139 -15.19 -20.46 -0.14
C MET A 139 -16.59 -20.82 -0.68
N GLY A 140 -17.34 -19.84 -1.17
CA GLY A 140 -18.63 -20.09 -1.83
C GLY A 140 -18.49 -20.65 -3.25
N TYR A 141 -17.35 -20.40 -3.90
CA TYR A 141 -17.05 -20.89 -5.25
C TYR A 141 -16.50 -22.33 -5.27
N ILE A 142 -15.69 -22.73 -4.28
CA ILE A 142 -15.07 -24.07 -4.21
C ILE A 142 -15.97 -25.14 -3.58
#